data_AF-G4TL00-F1
#
_entry.id   AF-G4TL00-F1
#
_cell.length_a   1.000
_cell.length_b   1.000
_cell.length_c   1.000
_cell.angle_alpha   90.00
_cell.angle_beta   90.00
_cell.angle_gamma   90.00
#
_symmetry.space_group_name_H-M   'P 1'
#
loop_
_entity.id
_entity.type
_entity.pdbx_description
1 polymer ?
#
loop_
_entity_poly.entity_id
_entity_poly.type
_entity_poly.pdbx_seq_one_letter_code
_entity_poly.pdbx_strand_id
1 'polypeptide(L)'
;MRVGFFAVLIASAALLGSAAPIPSPEDPYSVHRQGQITHQALADHHNARVQVHQNDSHRHLANAAAAQERGDHQAANEHLHKSVRATNTAARHIRERNQHQATANWHASQIPAGHRRRSIAELD
;
A
#
# COMPACT_ATOMS: atom_id res chain seq x y z
N MET A 1 -30.43 51.12 30.63
CA MET A 1 -29.55 50.06 31.16
C MET A 1 -29.35 48.96 30.11
N ARG A 2 -28.48 49.14 29.10
CA ARG A 2 -28.24 48.12 28.04
C ARG A 2 -26.77 47.90 27.64
N VAL A 3 -25.84 48.70 28.17
CA VAL A 3 -24.41 48.66 27.77
C VAL A 3 -23.62 47.61 28.54
N GLY A 4 -23.94 47.37 29.83
CA GLY A 4 -23.19 46.42 30.67
C GLY A 4 -23.30 44.94 30.24
N PHE A 5 -24.36 44.56 29.54
CA PHE A 5 -24.60 43.16 29.16
C PHE A 5 -23.62 42.66 28.08
N PHE A 6 -23.21 43.54 27.16
CA PHE A 6 -22.26 43.21 26.09
C PHE A 6 -20.82 43.07 26.61
N ALA A 7 -20.43 43.86 27.62
CA ALA A 7 -19.09 43.78 28.20
C ALA A 7 -18.82 42.41 28.86
N VAL A 8 -19.83 41.86 29.57
CA VAL A 8 -19.73 40.53 30.20
C VAL A 8 -19.59 39.43 29.14
N LEU A 9 -20.40 39.48 28.07
CA LEU A 9 -20.36 38.47 27.00
C LEU A 9 -19.01 38.46 26.26
N ILE A 10 -18.41 39.62 25.99
CA ILE A 10 -17.09 39.71 25.34
C ILE A 10 -15.99 39.17 26.26
N ALA A 11 -16.02 39.47 27.56
CA ALA A 11 -15.08 38.92 28.53
C ALA A 11 -15.18 37.39 28.65
N SER A 12 -16.40 36.84 28.63
CA SER A 12 -16.63 35.39 28.63
C SER A 12 -16.08 34.70 27.37
N ALA A 13 -16.24 35.31 26.19
CA ALA A 13 -15.71 34.78 24.94
C ALA A 13 -14.17 34.75 24.91
N ALA A 14 -13.51 35.77 25.48
CA ALA A 14 -12.06 35.82 25.57
C ALA A 14 -11.49 34.70 26.48
N LEU A 15 -12.15 34.40 27.60
CA LEU A 15 -11.75 33.32 28.51
C LEU A 15 -12.00 31.92 27.91
N LEU A 16 -13.07 31.75 27.12
CA LEU A 16 -13.33 30.50 26.38
C LEU A 16 -12.30 30.28 25.25
N GLY A 17 -11.85 31.35 24.59
CA GLY A 17 -10.80 31.28 23.56
C GLY A 17 -9.44 30.81 24.08
N SER A 18 -9.08 31.14 25.32
CA SER A 18 -7.81 30.70 25.94
C SER A 18 -7.80 29.25 26.42
N ALA A 19 -8.98 28.60 26.49
CA ALA A 19 -9.13 27.20 26.90
C ALA A 19 -9.25 26.23 25.71
N ALA A 20 -9.27 26.74 24.47
CA ALA A 20 -9.08 25.91 23.30
C ALA A 20 -7.65 25.33 23.35
N PRO A 21 -7.47 24.00 23.47
CA PRO A 21 -6.14 23.42 23.41
C PRO A 21 -5.53 23.81 22.06
N ILE A 22 -4.36 24.45 22.09
CA ILE A 22 -3.55 24.64 20.89
C ILE A 22 -3.45 23.24 20.26
N PRO A 23 -3.89 23.05 19.00
CA PRO A 23 -3.84 21.73 18.39
C PRO A 23 -2.39 21.29 18.41
N SER A 24 -2.11 20.26 19.22
CA SER A 24 -0.77 19.67 19.31
C SER A 24 -0.31 19.37 17.89
N PRO A 25 0.95 19.69 17.54
CA PRO A 25 1.41 19.53 16.16
C PRO A 25 1.10 18.11 15.70
N GLU A 26 0.35 17.99 14.60
CA GLU A 26 0.11 16.70 13.95
C GLU A 26 1.46 16.02 13.81
N ASP A 27 1.54 14.76 14.26
CA ASP A 27 2.77 13.98 14.26
C ASP A 27 3.48 14.18 12.90
N PRO A 28 4.65 14.83 12.84
CA PRO A 28 5.21 15.32 11.57
C PRO A 28 5.63 14.17 10.65
N TYR A 29 5.61 12.93 11.17
CA TYR A 29 5.91 11.71 10.44
C TYR A 29 4.65 10.85 10.19
N SER A 30 3.45 11.36 10.48
CA SER A 30 2.15 10.67 10.26
C SER A 30 1.94 10.32 8.79
N VAL A 31 2.10 11.29 7.89
CA VAL A 31 2.03 11.11 6.43
C VAL A 31 3.06 10.07 5.96
N HIS A 32 4.28 10.09 6.50
CA HIS A 32 5.29 9.10 6.14
C HIS A 32 4.96 7.70 6.67
N ARG A 33 4.41 7.54 7.88
CA ARG A 33 3.94 6.23 8.36
C ARG A 33 2.78 5.69 7.55
N GLN A 34 1.81 6.53 7.19
CA GLN A 34 0.71 6.12 6.32
C GLN A 34 1.19 5.73 4.91
N GLY A 35 2.12 6.50 4.34
CA GLY A 35 2.74 6.19 3.05
C GLY A 35 3.53 4.88 3.06
N GLN A 36 4.32 4.62 4.11
CA GLN A 36 5.03 3.35 4.29
C GLN A 36 4.06 2.17 4.33
N ILE A 37 3.02 2.23 5.17
CA ILE A 37 2.00 1.18 5.30
C ILE A 37 1.30 0.93 3.96
N THR A 38 0.87 2.01 3.29
CA THR A 38 0.14 1.93 2.01
C THR A 38 0.99 1.30 0.92
N HIS A 39 2.26 1.71 0.80
CA HIS A 39 3.16 1.16 -0.21
C HIS A 39 3.65 -0.26 0.11
N GLN A 40 3.76 -0.65 1.39
CA GLN A 40 4.01 -2.05 1.75
C GLN A 40 2.83 -2.93 1.33
N ALA A 41 1.60 -2.55 1.66
CA ALA A 41 0.40 -3.30 1.26
C ALA A 41 0.25 -3.42 -0.27
N LEU A 42 0.65 -2.39 -1.03
CA LEU A 42 0.70 -2.46 -2.49
C LEU A 42 1.80 -3.43 -2.98
N ALA A 43 2.99 -3.41 -2.39
CA ALA A 43 4.04 -4.36 -2.71
C ALA A 43 3.57 -5.81 -2.46
N ASP A 44 2.93 -6.05 -1.31
CA ASP A 44 2.39 -7.36 -0.94
C ASP A 44 1.28 -7.82 -1.90
N HIS A 45 0.39 -6.90 -2.30
CA HIS A 45 -0.62 -7.15 -3.35
C HIS A 45 0.02 -7.62 -4.65
N HIS A 46 1.02 -6.88 -5.15
CA HIS A 46 1.71 -7.24 -6.38
C HIS A 46 2.48 -8.56 -6.24
N ASN A 47 3.05 -8.86 -5.07
CA ASN A 47 3.68 -10.14 -4.79
C ASN A 47 2.69 -11.31 -4.88
N ALA A 48 1.47 -11.15 -4.35
CA ALA A 48 0.40 -12.14 -4.53
C ALA A 48 0.00 -12.30 -6.01
N ARG A 49 -0.06 -11.21 -6.80
CA ARG A 49 -0.32 -11.27 -8.25
C ARG A 49 0.78 -12.00 -9.03
N VAL A 50 2.04 -11.89 -8.62
CA VAL A 50 3.16 -12.66 -9.21
C VAL A 50 2.91 -14.16 -9.05
N GLN A 51 2.54 -14.62 -7.84
CA GLN A 51 2.26 -16.03 -7.57
C GLN A 51 1.10 -16.57 -8.42
N VAL A 52 -0.01 -15.81 -8.53
CA VAL A 52 -1.16 -16.19 -9.38
C VAL A 52 -0.72 -16.40 -10.83
N HIS A 53 0.02 -15.45 -11.41
CA HIS A 53 0.42 -15.54 -12.81
C HIS A 53 1.55 -16.55 -13.08
N GLN A 54 2.40 -16.86 -12.10
CA GLN A 54 3.32 -17.99 -12.18
C GLN A 54 2.55 -19.32 -12.22
N ASN A 55 1.55 -19.49 -11.35
CA ASN A 55 0.69 -20.66 -11.33
C ASN A 55 -0.13 -20.81 -12.63
N ASP A 56 -0.67 -19.71 -13.18
CA ASP A 56 -1.32 -19.70 -14.50
C ASP A 56 -0.37 -20.12 -15.61
N SER A 57 0.89 -19.64 -15.57
CA SER A 57 1.90 -20.01 -16.55
C SER A 57 2.20 -21.51 -16.51
N HIS A 58 2.43 -22.08 -15.32
CA HIS A 58 2.63 -23.52 -15.15
C HIS A 58 1.42 -24.35 -15.60
N ARG A 59 0.20 -23.93 -15.23
CA ARG A 59 -1.05 -24.58 -15.67
C ARG A 59 -1.19 -24.58 -17.19
N HIS A 60 -0.83 -23.47 -17.85
CA HIS A 60 -0.86 -23.40 -19.31
C HIS A 60 0.25 -24.24 -19.97
N LEU A 61 1.44 -24.35 -19.38
CA LEU A 61 2.47 -25.27 -19.88
C LEU A 61 2.03 -26.74 -19.78
N ALA A 62 1.42 -27.14 -18.66
CA ALA A 62 0.86 -28.50 -18.50
C ALA A 62 -0.24 -28.79 -19.54
N ASN A 63 -1.15 -27.84 -19.76
CA ASN A 63 -2.19 -27.98 -20.79
C ASN A 63 -1.62 -28.01 -22.22
N ALA A 64 -0.51 -27.30 -22.49
CA ALA A 64 0.17 -27.34 -23.77
C ALA A 64 0.77 -28.73 -24.04
N ALA A 65 1.47 -29.31 -23.06
CA ALA A 65 2.01 -30.66 -23.15
C ALA A 65 0.90 -31.71 -23.39
N ALA A 66 -0.18 -31.66 -22.59
CA ALA A 66 -1.32 -32.57 -22.76
C ALA A 66 -2.05 -32.39 -24.11
N ALA A 67 -1.98 -31.21 -24.74
CA ALA A 67 -2.49 -30.99 -26.10
C ALA A 67 -1.54 -31.58 -27.16
N GLN A 68 -0.22 -31.42 -27.00
CA GLN A 68 0.79 -32.04 -27.86
C GLN A 68 0.69 -33.58 -27.85
N GLU A 69 0.51 -34.19 -26.67
CA GLU A 69 0.31 -35.65 -26.52
C GLU A 69 -0.92 -36.17 -27.27
N ARG A 70 -1.95 -35.34 -27.44
CA ARG A 70 -3.17 -35.66 -28.22
C ARG A 70 -3.06 -35.30 -29.71
N GLY A 71 -1.93 -34.74 -30.17
CA GLY A 71 -1.75 -34.23 -31.53
C GLY A 71 -2.47 -32.90 -31.82
N ASP A 72 -3.03 -32.23 -30.81
CA ASP A 72 -3.70 -30.93 -30.96
C ASP A 72 -2.68 -29.79 -30.90
N HIS A 73 -1.99 -29.60 -32.02
CA HIS A 73 -0.96 -28.58 -32.18
C HIS A 73 -1.51 -27.15 -32.07
N GLN A 74 -2.80 -26.92 -32.40
CA GLN A 74 -3.40 -25.59 -32.26
C GLN A 74 -3.62 -25.26 -30.78
N ALA A 75 -4.30 -26.14 -30.01
CA ALA A 75 -4.52 -25.90 -28.59
C ALA A 75 -3.20 -25.83 -27.81
N ALA A 76 -2.19 -26.62 -28.20
CA ALA A 76 -0.85 -26.52 -27.66
C ALA A 76 -0.27 -25.11 -27.85
N ASN A 77 -0.27 -24.58 -29.08
CA ASN A 77 0.27 -23.25 -29.37
C ASN A 77 -0.53 -22.13 -28.67
N GLU A 78 -1.85 -22.24 -28.60
CA GLU A 78 -2.68 -21.32 -27.81
C GLU A 78 -2.30 -21.31 -26.32
N HIS A 79 -2.05 -22.48 -25.74
CA HIS A 79 -1.64 -22.60 -24.35
C HIS A 79 -0.22 -22.06 -24.11
N LEU A 80 0.73 -22.28 -25.02
CA LEU A 80 2.05 -21.63 -24.98
C LEU A 80 1.93 -20.10 -25.00
N HIS A 81 1.11 -19.54 -25.89
CA HIS A 81 0.84 -18.09 -25.90
C HIS A 81 0.19 -17.58 -24.61
N LYS A 82 -0.71 -18.36 -23.99
CA LYS A 82 -1.33 -18.02 -22.70
C LYS A 82 -0.28 -18.04 -21.56
N SER A 83 0.63 -19.03 -21.54
CA SER A 83 1.76 -19.10 -20.61
C SER A 83 2.72 -17.90 -20.74
N VAL A 84 3.15 -17.55 -21.96
CA VAL A 84 4.01 -16.39 -22.21
C VAL A 84 3.37 -15.09 -21.71
N ARG A 85 2.06 -14.89 -21.96
CA ARG A 85 1.33 -13.73 -21.44
C ARG A 85 1.28 -13.70 -19.91
N ALA A 86 1.07 -14.84 -19.26
CA ALA A 86 1.08 -14.95 -17.80
C ALA A 86 2.47 -14.59 -17.24
N THR A 87 3.56 -15.16 -17.80
CA THR A 87 4.95 -14.83 -17.43
C THR A 87 5.26 -13.34 -17.59
N ASN A 88 4.87 -12.72 -18.71
CA ASN A 88 5.05 -11.28 -18.94
C ASN A 88 4.27 -10.42 -17.93
N THR A 89 3.08 -10.87 -17.53
CA THR A 89 2.24 -10.18 -16.53
C THR A 89 2.83 -10.32 -15.12
N ALA A 90 3.34 -11.50 -14.76
CA ALA A 90 4.11 -11.69 -13.53
C ALA A 90 5.34 -10.77 -13.49
N ALA A 91 6.10 -10.69 -14.58
CA ALA A 91 7.26 -9.80 -14.68
C ALA A 91 6.91 -8.31 -14.52
N ARG A 92 5.71 -7.88 -14.96
CA ARG A 92 5.19 -6.52 -14.67
C ARG A 92 4.95 -6.33 -13.18
N HIS A 93 4.25 -7.26 -12.52
CA HIS A 93 3.98 -7.17 -11.10
C HIS A 93 5.25 -7.25 -10.23
N ILE A 94 6.31 -7.94 -10.67
CA ILE A 94 7.63 -7.88 -10.01
C ILE A 94 8.18 -6.44 -10.03
N ARG A 95 8.07 -5.72 -11.15
CA ARG A 95 8.52 -4.32 -11.25
C ARG A 95 7.69 -3.39 -10.37
N GLU A 96 6.36 -3.52 -10.40
CA GLU A 96 5.43 -2.73 -9.58
C GLU A 96 5.66 -2.97 -8.07
N ARG A 97 5.82 -4.24 -7.66
CA ARG A 97 6.21 -4.60 -6.28
C ARG A 97 7.53 -3.92 -5.88
N ASN A 98 8.57 -4.04 -6.71
CA ASN A 98 9.88 -3.48 -6.40
C ASN A 98 9.82 -1.94 -6.29
N GLN A 99 9.04 -1.27 -7.14
CA GLN A 99 8.79 0.16 -7.08
C GLN A 99 8.12 0.54 -5.75
N HIS A 100 7.02 -0.14 -5.39
CA HIS A 100 6.32 0.14 -4.14
C HIS A 100 7.16 -0.18 -2.90
N GLN A 101 7.96 -1.24 -2.90
CA GLN A 101 8.90 -1.52 -1.82
C GLN A 101 9.94 -0.39 -1.68
N ALA A 102 10.47 0.13 -2.80
CA ALA A 102 11.38 1.27 -2.77
C ALA A 102 10.71 2.54 -2.22
N THR A 103 9.45 2.80 -2.59
CA THR A 103 8.68 3.94 -2.02
C THR A 103 8.37 3.76 -0.54
N ALA A 104 8.02 2.54 -0.10
CA ALA A 104 7.83 2.23 1.33
C ALA A 104 9.12 2.45 2.13
N ASN A 105 10.26 2.01 1.59
CA ASN A 105 11.58 2.22 2.19
C ASN A 105 11.96 3.71 2.22
N TRP A 106 11.60 4.50 1.21
CA TRP A 106 11.77 5.95 1.22
C TRP A 106 10.93 6.62 2.31
N HIS A 107 9.65 6.26 2.45
CA HIS A 107 8.83 6.75 3.56
C HIS A 107 9.41 6.37 4.93
N ALA A 108 9.90 5.12 5.08
CA ALA A 108 10.54 4.65 6.31
C ALA A 108 11.82 5.44 6.67
N SER A 109 12.57 5.90 5.67
CA SER A 109 13.80 6.69 5.89
C SER A 109 13.51 8.12 6.36
N GLN A 110 12.34 8.69 6.05
CA GLN A 110 11.91 10.01 6.55
C GLN A 110 11.50 9.99 8.03
N ILE A 111 11.31 8.81 8.63
CA ILE A 111 10.92 8.66 10.03
C ILE A 111 12.19 8.39 10.86
N PRO A 112 12.58 9.27 11.80
CA PRO A 112 13.71 9.04 12.69
C PRO A 112 13.49 7.80 13.57
N ALA A 113 14.57 7.12 13.97
CA ALA A 113 14.49 5.85 14.68
C ALA A 113 13.61 5.90 15.96
N GLY A 114 13.65 7.01 16.72
CA GLY A 114 12.82 7.20 17.92
C GLY A 114 11.32 7.49 17.67
N HIS A 115 10.92 7.74 16.41
CA HIS A 115 9.53 8.02 16.02
C HIS A 115 8.90 6.91 15.17
N ARG A 116 9.69 5.89 14.79
CA ARG A 116 9.17 4.65 14.21
C ARG A 116 8.39 3.93 15.32
N ARG A 117 7.06 3.85 15.17
CA ARG A 117 6.27 2.98 16.04
C ARG A 117 6.73 1.54 15.78
N ARG A 118 7.05 0.81 16.84
CA ARG A 118 7.27 -0.64 16.78
C ARG A 118 6.06 -1.28 16.11
N SER A 119 6.29 -2.24 15.23
CA SER A 119 5.20 -3.05 14.71
C SER A 119 4.57 -3.88 15.85
N ILE A 120 3.33 -4.36 15.69
CA ILE A 120 2.71 -5.21 16.73
C ILE A 120 3.54 -6.48 16.97
N ALA A 121 4.23 -6.98 15.94
CA ALA A 121 5.16 -8.11 16.00
C ALA A 121 6.52 -7.79 16.69
N GLU A 122 6.73 -6.56 17.18
CA GLU A 122 7.91 -6.13 17.98
C GLU A 122 7.52 -5.78 19.43
N LEU A 123 6.31 -6.16 19.85
CA LEU A 123 5.75 -5.91 21.19
C LEU A 123 5.42 -7.20 21.96
N ASP A 124 5.56 -8.36 21.33
CA ASP A 124 5.56 -9.72 21.90
C ASP A 124 6.99 -10.29 21.95
#